data_AF-A0A6B3IKS4-F1
#
_entry.id   AF-A0A6B3IKS4-F1
#
_cell.length_a   1.000
_cell.length_b   1.000
_cell.length_c   1.000
_cell.angle_alpha   90.00
_cell.angle_beta   90.00
_cell.angle_gamma   90.00
#
_symmetry.space_group_name_H-M   'P 1'
#
loop_
_entity.id
_entity.type
_entity.pdbx_description
1 polymer ?
#
loop_
_entity_poly.entity_id
_entity_poly.type
_entity_poly.pdbx_seq_one_letter_code
_entity_poly.pdbx_strand_id
1 'polypeptide(L)'
;LNTARSLADTLQTVADGIVTGLGYELGCVNLVRPDGDLVIAAFAGNAAAEALITGRVGSRDSWERRLSMGEAWDQLRFIPHTEGWVLLDDDVPQWHTEGPEPRFEDEWHPLDRLYAPMYASG
;
A
#
# COMPACT_ATOMS: atom_id res chain seq x y z
N LEU A 1 6.26 -29.99 -16.05
CA LEU A 1 5.52 -29.47 -14.89
C LEU A 1 5.81 -27.98 -14.79
N ASN A 2 4.99 -27.16 -15.44
CA ASN A 2 5.09 -25.70 -15.38
C ASN A 2 4.26 -25.28 -14.17
N THR A 3 4.92 -24.90 -13.07
CA THR A 3 4.25 -24.40 -11.87
C THR A 3 3.57 -23.09 -12.25
N ALA A 4 2.28 -23.15 -12.56
CA ALA A 4 1.45 -21.95 -12.62
C ALA A 4 1.48 -21.37 -11.21
N ARG A 5 2.37 -20.38 -11.00
CA ARG A 5 2.43 -19.58 -9.78
C ARG A 5 1.02 -19.03 -9.56
N SER A 6 0.45 -19.21 -8.36
CA SER A 6 -0.89 -18.67 -8.11
C SER A 6 -0.85 -17.15 -8.21
N LEU A 7 -2.01 -16.52 -8.42
CA LEU A 7 -2.10 -15.06 -8.36
C LEU A 7 -1.59 -14.55 -7.00
N ALA A 8 -1.96 -15.22 -5.91
CA ALA A 8 -1.50 -14.88 -4.57
C ALA A 8 0.03 -14.92 -4.46
N ASP A 9 0.68 -16.00 -4.92
CA ASP A 9 2.15 -16.11 -4.90
C ASP A 9 2.83 -15.03 -5.76
N THR A 10 2.19 -14.64 -6.87
CA THR A 10 2.69 -13.57 -7.74
C THR A 10 2.62 -12.22 -7.04
N LEU A 11 1.50 -11.90 -6.38
CA LEU A 11 1.34 -10.65 -5.65
C LEU A 11 2.23 -10.60 -4.41
N GLN A 12 2.42 -11.72 -3.71
CA GLN A 12 3.39 -11.81 -2.62
C GLN A 12 4.81 -11.54 -3.13
N THR A 13 5.19 -12.10 -4.27
CA THR A 13 6.50 -11.80 -4.91
C THR A 13 6.66 -10.29 -5.16
N VAL A 14 5.59 -9.58 -5.56
CA VAL A 14 5.61 -8.13 -5.75
C VAL A 14 5.79 -7.40 -4.42
N ALA A 15 5.02 -7.75 -3.38
CA ALA A 15 5.14 -7.15 -2.05
C ALA A 15 6.55 -7.36 -1.45
N ASP A 16 7.09 -8.57 -1.56
CA ASP A 16 8.45 -8.90 -1.12
C ASP A 16 9.50 -8.10 -1.90
N GLY A 17 9.28 -7.88 -3.20
CA GLY A 17 10.16 -7.07 -4.05
C GLY A 17 10.22 -5.60 -3.64
N ILE A 18 9.12 -5.04 -3.13
CA ILE A 18 9.09 -3.66 -2.59
C ILE A 18 10.03 -3.56 -1.37
N VAL A 19 9.95 -4.52 -0.45
CA VAL A 19 10.77 -4.51 0.77
C VAL A 19 12.24 -4.83 0.46
N THR A 20 12.48 -5.94 -0.24
CA THR A 20 13.84 -6.46 -0.47
C THR A 20 14.58 -5.78 -1.60
N GLY A 21 13.87 -5.19 -2.57
CA GLY A 21 14.44 -4.57 -3.76
C GLY A 21 14.46 -3.05 -3.74
N LEU A 22 13.47 -2.40 -3.10
CA LEU A 22 13.35 -0.94 -3.06
C LEU A 22 13.70 -0.34 -1.69
N GLY A 23 13.91 -1.16 -0.66
CA GLY A 23 14.34 -0.71 0.66
C GLY A 23 13.23 -0.13 1.54
N TYR A 24 11.96 -0.32 1.17
CA TYR A 24 10.83 0.02 2.04
C TYR A 24 10.74 -0.97 3.20
N GLU A 25 10.33 -0.50 4.37
CA GLU A 25 10.08 -1.40 5.50
C GLU A 25 8.83 -2.25 5.31
N LEU A 26 7.81 -1.71 4.63
CA LEU A 26 6.52 -2.37 4.40
C LEU A 26 6.16 -2.30 2.91
N GLY A 27 5.60 -3.40 2.39
CA GLY A 27 5.05 -3.47 1.03
C GLY A 27 3.64 -4.04 1.09
N CYS A 28 2.69 -3.48 0.34
CA CYS A 28 1.31 -3.93 0.33
C CYS A 28 0.74 -3.89 -1.09
N VAL A 29 0.04 -4.96 -1.48
CA VAL A 29 -0.68 -5.03 -2.76
C VAL A 29 -2.16 -5.21 -2.49
N ASN A 30 -2.96 -4.32 -3.05
CA ASN A 30 -4.41 -4.32 -2.94
C ASN A 30 -5.03 -4.76 -4.28
N LEU A 31 -6.06 -5.60 -4.22
CA LEU A 31 -6.82 -6.03 -5.40
C LEU A 31 -8.25 -5.50 -5.34
N VAL A 32 -8.73 -5.04 -6.49
CA VAL A 32 -10.14 -4.69 -6.68
C VAL A 32 -10.99 -5.96 -6.70
N ARG A 33 -12.01 -5.99 -5.85
CA ARG A 33 -13.03 -7.04 -5.78
C ARG A 33 -14.18 -6.77 -6.76
N PRO A 34 -15.05 -7.77 -7.04
CA PRO A 34 -16.20 -7.58 -7.92
C PRO A 34 -17.20 -6.52 -7.46
N ASP A 35 -17.28 -6.23 -6.15
CA ASP A 35 -18.10 -5.16 -5.57
C ASP A 35 -17.45 -3.76 -5.71
N GLY A 36 -16.22 -3.70 -6.20
CA GLY A 36 -15.47 -2.47 -6.40
C GLY A 36 -14.52 -2.13 -5.25
N ASP A 37 -14.69 -2.70 -4.07
CA ASP A 37 -13.83 -2.45 -2.92
C ASP A 37 -12.46 -3.12 -3.08
N LEU A 38 -11.49 -2.73 -2.26
CA LEU A 38 -10.13 -3.28 -2.37
C LEU A 38 -9.78 -4.12 -1.15
N VAL A 39 -9.20 -5.28 -1.42
CA VAL A 39 -8.65 -6.18 -0.40
C VAL A 39 -7.14 -6.16 -0.40
N ILE A 40 -6.54 -6.21 0.79
CA ILE A 40 -5.11 -6.48 0.93
C ILE A 40 -4.85 -7.93 0.54
N ALA A 41 -4.29 -8.12 -0.65
CA ALA A 41 -4.05 -9.43 -1.25
C ALA A 41 -2.65 -9.97 -0.91
N ALA A 42 -1.70 -9.07 -0.64
CA ALA A 42 -0.35 -9.40 -0.18
C ALA A 42 0.20 -8.28 0.71
N PHE A 43 1.03 -8.65 1.67
CA PHE A 43 1.69 -7.72 2.58
C PHE A 43 3.07 -8.29 2.94
N ALA A 44 4.08 -7.42 3.06
CA ALA A 44 5.46 -7.80 3.36
C ALA A 44 6.09 -6.81 4.34
N GLY A 45 7.12 -7.26 5.06
CA GLY A 45 7.92 -6.41 5.96
C GLY A 45 7.64 -6.59 7.44
N ASN A 46 6.43 -7.04 7.80
CA ASN A 46 6.08 -7.35 9.19
C ASN A 46 5.10 -8.54 9.24
N ALA A 47 5.60 -9.72 9.61
CA ALA A 47 4.81 -10.96 9.63
C ALA A 47 3.65 -10.93 10.64
N ALA A 48 3.81 -10.21 11.76
CA ALA A 48 2.73 -10.06 12.74
C ALA A 48 1.61 -9.17 12.20
N ALA A 49 1.97 -8.09 11.50
CA ALA A 49 1.02 -7.20 10.82
C ALA A 49 0.32 -7.91 9.66
N GLU A 50 1.06 -8.66 8.85
CA GLU A 50 0.56 -9.44 7.72
C GLU A 50 -0.60 -10.35 8.15
N ALA A 51 -0.40 -11.12 9.23
CA ALA A 51 -1.41 -12.01 9.78
C ALA A 51 -2.68 -11.29 10.24
N LEU A 52 -2.60 -10.00 10.58
CA LEU A 52 -3.73 -9.19 11.06
C LEU A 52 -4.45 -8.46 9.93
N ILE A 53 -3.75 -8.08 8.87
CA ILE A 53 -4.24 -7.11 7.88
C ILE A 53 -4.58 -7.75 6.52
N THR A 54 -3.93 -8.85 6.15
CA THR A 54 -4.23 -9.56 4.89
C THR A 54 -5.68 -10.03 4.86
N GLY A 55 -6.36 -9.81 3.73
CA GLY A 55 -7.78 -10.13 3.56
C GLY A 55 -8.75 -9.05 4.06
N ARG A 56 -8.29 -8.03 4.80
CA ARG A 56 -9.12 -6.87 5.15
C ARG A 56 -9.43 -6.01 3.93
N VAL A 57 -10.52 -5.26 4.03
CA VAL A 57 -11.15 -4.52 2.94
C VAL A 57 -11.25 -3.06 3.30
N GLY A 58 -11.02 -2.18 2.32
CA GLY A 58 -11.38 -0.77 2.39
C GLY A 58 -12.25 -0.39 1.20
N SER A 59 -13.16 0.55 1.40
CA SER A 59 -14.10 0.98 0.36
C SER A 59 -13.39 1.60 -0.85
N ARG A 60 -13.98 1.38 -2.04
CA ARG A 60 -13.61 2.08 -3.27
C ARG A 60 -13.50 3.59 -3.05
N ASP A 61 -14.51 4.20 -2.46
CA ASP A 61 -14.61 5.64 -2.30
C ASP A 61 -13.46 6.21 -1.46
N SER A 62 -13.01 5.49 -0.42
CA SER A 62 -11.86 5.93 0.36
C SER A 62 -10.53 5.76 -0.37
N TRP A 63 -10.38 4.72 -1.18
CA TRP A 63 -9.22 4.59 -2.07
C TRP A 63 -9.17 5.70 -3.12
N GLU A 64 -10.30 6.03 -3.76
CA GLU A 64 -10.33 7.14 -4.73
C GLU A 64 -10.00 8.48 -4.06
N ARG A 65 -10.51 8.72 -2.84
CA ARG A 65 -10.16 9.91 -2.06
C ARG A 65 -8.64 10.01 -1.84
N ARG A 66 -8.01 8.92 -1.39
CA ARG A 66 -6.55 8.85 -1.19
C ARG A 66 -5.78 9.15 -2.46
N LEU A 67 -6.12 8.47 -3.56
CA LEU A 67 -5.44 8.64 -4.84
C LEU A 67 -5.64 10.04 -5.43
N SER A 68 -6.81 10.66 -5.19
CA SER A 68 -7.12 12.03 -5.63
C SER A 68 -6.37 13.10 -4.85
N MET A 69 -6.12 12.85 -3.56
CA MET A 69 -5.42 13.79 -2.68
C MET A 69 -3.91 13.77 -2.90
N GLY A 70 -3.35 12.64 -3.34
CA GLY A 70 -1.90 12.49 -3.49
C GLY A 70 -1.28 13.33 -4.60
N GLU A 71 -0.12 13.91 -4.29
CA GLU A 71 0.78 14.56 -5.22
C GLU A 71 1.17 13.59 -6.34
N ALA A 72 1.12 14.08 -7.58
CA ALA A 72 1.47 13.28 -8.75
C ALA A 72 3.00 13.18 -8.90
N TRP A 73 3.54 11.98 -8.70
CA TRP A 73 4.94 11.65 -8.96
C TRP A 73 5.00 10.71 -10.17
N ASP A 74 4.81 11.29 -11.36
CA ASP A 74 4.58 10.54 -12.61
C ASP A 74 3.38 9.57 -12.48
N GLN A 75 3.61 8.26 -12.45
CA GLN A 75 2.56 7.25 -12.27
C GLN A 75 2.21 6.98 -10.80
N LEU A 76 2.92 7.62 -9.86
CA LEU A 76 2.74 7.42 -8.43
C LEU A 76 1.90 8.54 -7.81
N ARG A 77 1.32 8.24 -6.65
CA ARG A 77 0.63 9.20 -5.79
C ARG A 77 1.29 9.22 -4.43
N PHE A 78 1.94 10.32 -4.11
CA PHE A 78 2.58 10.55 -2.82
C PHE A 78 1.66 11.36 -1.91
N ILE A 79 1.52 10.96 -0.65
CA ILE A 79 0.81 11.72 0.36
C ILE A 79 1.77 11.95 1.53
N PRO A 80 2.19 13.20 1.78
CA PRO A 80 3.05 13.50 2.92
C PRO A 80 2.28 13.33 4.23
N HIS A 81 2.98 12.92 5.28
CA HIS A 81 2.43 12.74 6.63
C HIS A 81 1.74 13.99 7.17
N THR A 82 2.21 15.18 6.77
CA THR A 82 1.65 16.49 7.13
C THR A 82 0.23 16.72 6.59
N GLU A 83 -0.14 16.06 5.50
CA GLU A 83 -1.46 16.15 4.87
C GLU A 83 -2.30 14.89 5.07
N GLY A 84 -1.65 13.74 5.28
CA GLY A 84 -2.31 12.44 5.42
C GLY A 84 -3.09 12.24 6.72
N TRP A 85 -3.16 13.21 7.61
CA TRP A 85 -3.91 13.13 8.87
C TRP A 85 -5.41 12.90 8.66
N VAL A 86 -5.97 13.44 7.57
CA VAL A 86 -7.38 13.27 7.16
C VAL A 86 -7.72 11.80 6.85
N LEU A 87 -6.71 10.96 6.59
CA LEU A 87 -6.87 9.54 6.23
C LEU A 87 -6.68 8.58 7.41
N LEU A 88 -6.40 9.08 8.61
CA LEU A 88 -6.12 8.21 9.76
C LEU A 88 -7.35 7.42 10.20
N ASP A 89 -8.55 7.99 10.07
CA ASP A 89 -9.81 7.43 10.54
C ASP A 89 -10.73 6.93 9.42
N ASP A 90 -10.23 6.81 8.18
CA ASP A 90 -11.03 6.20 7.11
C ASP A 90 -11.06 4.66 7.23
N ASP A 91 -11.84 4.01 6.37
CA ASP A 91 -12.05 2.57 6.39
C ASP A 91 -10.97 1.78 5.63
N VAL A 92 -9.94 2.41 5.09
CA VAL A 92 -8.84 1.70 4.43
C VAL A 92 -7.93 1.09 5.49
N PRO A 93 -7.76 -0.24 5.51
CA PRO A 93 -6.87 -0.88 6.47
C PRO A 93 -5.44 -0.40 6.27
N GLN A 94 -4.82 0.05 7.35
CA GLN A 94 -3.47 0.62 7.34
C GLN A 94 -2.58 -0.07 8.37
N TRP A 95 -1.29 -0.12 8.05
CA TRP A 95 -0.23 -0.45 8.99
C TRP A 95 0.94 0.48 8.73
N HIS A 96 1.62 0.90 9.80
CA HIS A 96 2.89 1.61 9.71
C HIS A 96 3.82 1.05 10.78
N THR A 97 5.13 1.15 10.53
CA THR A 97 6.14 0.92 11.56
C THR A 97 6.34 2.23 12.32
N GLU A 98 6.39 2.20 13.65
CA GLU A 98 6.81 3.38 14.41
C GLU A 98 8.29 3.66 14.15
N GLY A 99 8.66 4.94 14.02
CA GLY A 99 10.02 5.35 13.73
C GLY A 99 10.31 6.75 14.24
N PRO A 100 11.58 7.19 14.22
CA PRO A 100 11.94 8.55 14.57
C PRO A 100 11.38 9.54 13.53
N GLU A 101 11.22 10.79 13.96
CA GLU A 101 10.95 11.90 13.05
C GLU A 101 12.09 12.05 12.01
N PRO A 102 11.76 12.50 10.78
CA PRO A 102 12.74 12.89 9.76
C PRO A 102 13.81 13.83 10.31
N ARG A 103 15.07 13.59 9.92
CA ARG A 103 16.23 14.40 10.34
C ARG A 103 16.50 15.56 9.39
N PHE A 104 15.95 15.50 8.18
CA PHE A 104 16.06 16.52 7.14
C PHE A 104 14.79 16.52 6.27
N GLU A 105 14.57 17.60 5.53
CA GLU A 105 13.31 17.94 4.85
C GLU A 105 12.79 16.85 3.91
N ASP A 106 13.67 16.19 3.16
CA ASP A 106 13.30 15.17 2.18
C ASP A 106 13.40 13.72 2.72
N GLU A 107 13.62 13.53 4.03
CA GLU A 107 13.63 12.19 4.62
C GLU A 107 12.22 11.66 4.82
N TRP A 108 12.01 10.38 4.49
CA TRP A 108 10.72 9.70 4.66
C TRP A 108 10.27 9.72 6.12
N HIS A 109 9.05 10.18 6.35
CA HIS A 109 8.34 10.01 7.61
C HIS A 109 7.59 8.67 7.62
N PRO A 110 7.49 7.93 8.75
CA PRO A 110 6.81 6.63 8.79
C PRO A 110 5.32 6.63 8.39
N LEU A 111 4.68 7.80 8.44
CA LEU A 111 3.30 8.04 8.00
C LEU A 111 3.16 8.60 6.58
N ASP A 112 4.28 8.80 5.87
CA ASP A 112 4.22 9.09 4.44
C ASP A 112 3.66 7.88 3.69
N ARG A 113 2.92 8.14 2.61
CA ARG A 113 2.26 7.09 1.84
C ARG A 113 2.60 7.25 0.37
N LEU A 114 2.99 6.16 -0.27
CA LEU A 114 3.23 6.11 -1.70
C LEU A 114 2.37 5.03 -2.33
N TYR A 115 1.57 5.41 -3.32
CA TYR A 115 0.71 4.51 -4.06
C TYR A 115 1.12 4.42 -5.52
N ALA A 116 1.07 3.22 -6.07
CA ALA A 116 1.23 2.94 -7.49
C ALA A 116 -0.09 2.39 -8.04
N PRO A 117 -1.09 3.26 -8.37
CA PRO A 117 -2.35 2.79 -8.91
C PRO A 117 -2.14 2.10 -10.26
N MET A 118 -2.64 0.87 -10.39
CA MET A 118 -2.58 0.09 -11.62
C MET A 118 -3.99 -0.08 -12.18
N TYR A 119 -4.17 0.32 -13.43
CA TYR A 119 -5.43 0.19 -14.14
C TYR A 119 -5.32 -0.91 -15.19
N ALA A 120 -6.40 -1.68 -15.37
CA ALA A 120 -6.48 -2.59 -16.50
C ALA A 120 -6.39 -1.79 -17.81
N SER A 121 -5.66 -2.31 -18.80
CA SER A 121 -5.77 -1.81 -20.16
C SER A 121 -7.21 -2.02 -20.63
N GLY A 122 -7.93 -0.92 -20.89
CA GLY A 122 -9.29 -0.95 -21.43
C GLY A 122 -9.38 -1.56 -22.82
#